data_AF-A0A0F2DW01-F1
#
_entry.id   AF-A0A0F2DW01-F1
#
_cell.length_a   1.000
_cell.length_b   1.000
_cell.length_c   1.000
_cell.angle_alpha   90.00
_cell.angle_beta   90.00
_cell.angle_gamma   90.00
#
_symmetry.space_group_name_H-M   'P 1'
#
loop_
_entity.id
_entity.type
_entity.pdbx_description
1 polymer ?
#
loop_
_entity_poly.entity_id
_entity_poly.type
_entity_poly.pdbx_seq_one_letter_code
_entity_poly.pdbx_strand_id
1 'polypeptide(L)'
;MIIERIKKYFDFQKSRIKGPVPLWGVLNGIFILYPLAFLFFLAGGLEVLKNEDLYQGLLISGIVVWVLNLVFLLDLKRGILTSFGTYLMYLTGHVYTIIGFSSLSGDHNFIVLKLSLPLIYAIVIIIVMSCLVDLDSEEIIPEKAGKFMLNFVVGPIILLSLCFIFLAIIGYDFLMGWGVSLLLMIFGSALYQTWFYIIYAYQHRYDVEETRPIKHIKVKPNMILNREFDSDRFKK
;
A
#
# COMPACT_ATOMS: atom_id res chain seq x y z
N MET A 1 -0.87 28.46 -7.95
CA MET A 1 -1.28 28.21 -6.55
C MET A 1 -1.68 26.75 -6.26
N ILE A 2 -2.85 26.24 -6.67
CA ILE A 2 -3.28 24.87 -6.24
C ILE A 2 -2.46 23.74 -6.88
N ILE A 3 -2.11 23.87 -8.17
CA ILE A 3 -1.26 22.89 -8.88
C ILE A 3 0.14 22.83 -8.26
N GLU A 4 0.71 23.96 -7.84
CA GLU A 4 2.02 24.01 -7.16
C GLU A 4 1.97 23.30 -5.81
N ARG A 5 0.88 23.48 -5.06
CA ARG A 5 0.65 22.77 -3.80
C ARG A 5 0.55 21.26 -3.99
N ILE A 6 -0.17 20.80 -5.03
CA ILE A 6 -0.24 19.38 -5.38
C ILE A 6 1.14 18.83 -5.75
N LYS A 7 1.91 19.57 -6.56
CA LYS A 7 3.29 19.18 -6.91
C LYS A 7 4.17 19.05 -5.66
N LYS A 8 4.19 20.08 -4.80
CA LYS A 8 4.97 20.09 -3.55
C LYS A 8 4.53 18.95 -2.62
N TYR A 9 3.23 18.63 -2.54
CA TYR A 9 2.73 17.47 -1.80
C TYR A 9 3.25 16.14 -2.36
N PHE A 10 3.22 15.95 -3.68
CA PHE A 10 3.72 14.73 -4.32
C PHE A 10 5.23 14.60 -4.20
N ASP A 11 5.98 15.69 -4.31
CA ASP A 11 7.42 15.70 -4.07
C ASP A 11 7.76 15.30 -2.63
N PHE A 12 6.99 15.81 -1.66
CA PHE A 12 7.10 15.38 -0.27
C PHE A 12 6.81 13.89 -0.08
N GLN A 13 5.71 13.38 -0.64
CA GLN A 13 5.39 11.94 -0.56
C GLN A 13 6.48 11.09 -1.21
N LYS A 14 6.95 11.48 -2.39
CA LYS A 14 8.04 10.81 -3.10
C LYS A 14 9.33 10.82 -2.27
N SER A 15 9.66 11.94 -1.63
CA SER A 15 10.87 12.06 -0.82
C SER A 15 10.92 11.10 0.38
N ARG A 16 9.75 10.68 0.88
CA ARG A 16 9.61 9.72 1.99
C ARG A 16 9.86 8.27 1.57
N ILE A 17 9.81 7.97 0.28
CA ILE A 17 10.05 6.62 -0.24
C ILE A 17 11.54 6.45 -0.49
N LYS A 18 12.12 5.44 0.17
CA LYS A 18 13.55 5.13 0.15
C LYS A 18 13.87 3.76 -0.45
N GLY A 19 12.88 3.12 -1.08
CA GLY A 19 12.99 1.76 -1.59
C GLY A 19 11.77 1.34 -2.41
N PRO A 20 11.82 0.19 -3.08
CA PRO A 20 10.64 -0.48 -3.61
C PRO A 20 9.68 -0.89 -2.48
N VAL A 21 8.50 -1.41 -2.84
CA VAL A 21 7.54 -1.90 -1.84
C VAL A 21 8.22 -2.90 -0.89
N PRO A 22 8.07 -2.75 0.44
CA PRO A 22 8.69 -3.64 1.41
C PRO A 22 8.29 -5.11 1.20
N LEU A 23 9.27 -6.01 1.19
CA LEU A 23 9.05 -7.45 0.95
C LEU A 23 7.99 -8.05 1.88
N TRP A 24 7.98 -7.66 3.16
CA TRP A 24 6.96 -8.12 4.10
C TRP A 24 5.53 -7.77 3.64
N GLY A 25 5.33 -6.55 3.11
CA GLY A 25 4.05 -6.14 2.55
C GLY A 25 3.67 -6.97 1.33
N VAL A 26 4.63 -7.24 0.45
CA VAL A 26 4.42 -8.09 -0.75
C VAL A 26 4.00 -9.50 -0.34
N LEU A 27 4.70 -10.13 0.61
CA LEU A 27 4.40 -11.49 1.07
C LEU A 27 3.02 -11.57 1.75
N ASN A 28 2.68 -10.59 2.60
CA ASN A 28 1.35 -10.54 3.22
C ASN A 28 0.24 -10.36 2.19
N GLY A 29 0.48 -9.52 1.18
CA GLY A 29 -0.42 -9.36 0.05
C GLY A 29 -0.67 -10.71 -0.64
N ILE A 30 0.41 -11.38 -1.05
CA ILE A 30 0.36 -12.61 -1.84
C ILE A 30 -0.25 -13.79 -1.11
N PHE A 31 0.13 -14.01 0.15
CA PHE A 31 -0.20 -15.24 0.85
C PHE A 31 -1.40 -15.12 1.80
N ILE A 32 -1.81 -13.89 2.15
CA ILE A 32 -2.84 -13.69 3.18
C ILE A 32 -3.96 -12.79 2.67
N LEU A 33 -3.67 -11.50 2.42
CA LEU A 33 -4.71 -10.50 2.17
C LEU A 33 -5.45 -10.74 0.85
N TYR A 34 -4.71 -11.01 -0.22
CA TYR A 34 -5.30 -11.21 -1.53
C TYR A 34 -6.07 -12.51 -1.66
N PRO A 35 -5.53 -13.68 -1.23
CA PRO A 35 -6.31 -14.91 -1.22
C PRO A 35 -7.60 -14.77 -0.40
N LEU A 36 -7.56 -14.09 0.75
CA LEU A 36 -8.75 -13.88 1.57
C LEU A 36 -9.80 -13.02 0.85
N ALA A 37 -9.39 -11.89 0.27
CA ALA A 37 -10.27 -11.05 -0.55
C ALA A 37 -10.88 -11.85 -1.73
N PHE A 38 -10.06 -12.66 -2.39
CA PHE A 38 -10.49 -13.48 -3.51
C PHE A 38 -11.47 -14.58 -3.09
N LEU A 39 -11.29 -15.20 -1.92
CA LEU A 39 -12.23 -16.19 -1.36
C LEU A 39 -13.60 -15.57 -1.05
N PHE A 40 -13.64 -14.38 -0.48
CA PHE A 40 -14.90 -13.67 -0.27
C PHE A 40 -15.61 -13.36 -1.59
N PHE A 41 -14.86 -12.99 -2.63
CA PHE A 41 -15.43 -12.80 -3.96
C PHE A 41 -15.92 -14.10 -4.59
N LEU A 42 -15.18 -15.20 -4.46
CA LEU A 42 -15.58 -16.51 -4.96
C LEU A 42 -16.88 -17.01 -4.32
N ALA A 43 -17.07 -16.72 -3.03
CA ALA A 43 -18.23 -17.18 -2.28
C ALA A 43 -19.55 -16.51 -2.72
N GLY A 44 -19.49 -15.29 -3.25
CA GLY A 44 -20.70 -14.46 -3.41
C GLY A 44 -20.72 -13.47 -4.57
N GLY A 45 -19.64 -13.37 -5.34
CA GLY A 45 -19.47 -12.35 -6.37
C GLY A 45 -20.51 -12.41 -7.48
N LEU A 46 -20.94 -13.62 -7.87
CA LEU A 46 -21.96 -13.79 -8.91
C LEU A 46 -23.32 -13.24 -8.48
N GLU A 47 -23.69 -13.39 -7.21
CA GLU A 47 -24.96 -12.91 -6.66
C GLU A 47 -25.06 -11.37 -6.71
N VAL A 48 -23.93 -10.69 -6.45
CA VAL A 48 -23.84 -9.24 -6.51
C VAL A 48 -23.79 -8.73 -7.94
N LEU A 49 -22.98 -9.36 -8.79
CA LEU A 49 -22.76 -8.88 -10.15
C LEU A 49 -23.94 -9.18 -11.08
N LYS A 50 -24.67 -10.27 -10.84
CA LYS A 50 -25.78 -10.75 -11.67
C LYS A 50 -25.42 -10.86 -13.16
N ASN A 51 -24.13 -11.09 -13.45
CA ASN A 51 -23.58 -11.19 -14.78
C ASN A 51 -22.46 -12.22 -14.75
N GLU A 52 -22.70 -13.35 -15.42
CA GLU A 52 -21.79 -14.50 -15.41
C GLU A 52 -20.48 -14.20 -16.15
N ASP A 53 -20.54 -13.53 -17.30
CA ASP A 53 -19.34 -13.17 -18.08
C ASP A 53 -18.42 -12.23 -17.30
N LEU A 54 -19.00 -11.22 -16.63
CA LEU A 54 -18.25 -10.28 -15.79
C LEU A 54 -17.64 -11.00 -14.58
N TYR A 55 -18.41 -11.87 -13.94
CA TYR A 55 -17.93 -12.68 -12.81
C TYR A 55 -16.77 -13.60 -13.23
N GLN A 56 -16.92 -14.33 -14.33
CA GLN A 56 -15.86 -15.19 -14.88
C GLN A 56 -14.62 -14.38 -15.28
N GLY A 57 -14.79 -13.23 -15.92
CA GLY A 57 -13.68 -12.33 -16.27
C GLY A 57 -12.93 -11.83 -15.03
N LEU A 58 -13.65 -11.48 -13.97
CA LEU A 58 -13.07 -11.08 -12.69
C LEU A 58 -12.37 -12.23 -11.95
N LEU A 59 -12.90 -13.45 -12.04
CA LEU A 59 -12.23 -14.65 -11.50
C LEU A 59 -10.92 -14.93 -12.22
N ILE A 60 -10.94 -14.99 -13.55
CA ILE A 60 -9.76 -15.27 -14.37
C ILE A 60 -8.70 -14.20 -14.12
N SER A 61 -9.08 -12.91 -14.15
CA SER A 61 -8.14 -11.82 -13.88
C SER A 61 -7.53 -11.91 -12.48
N GLY A 62 -8.29 -12.33 -11.47
CA GLY A 62 -7.78 -12.51 -10.11
C GLY A 62 -6.75 -13.62 -10.00
N ILE A 63 -7.00 -14.77 -10.63
CA ILE A 63 -6.04 -15.87 -10.71
C ILE A 63 -4.77 -15.43 -11.43
N VAL A 64 -4.91 -14.75 -12.57
CA VAL A 64 -3.78 -14.25 -13.36
C VAL A 64 -2.95 -13.26 -12.54
N VAL A 65 -3.59 -12.29 -11.87
CA VAL A 65 -2.90 -11.33 -11.00
C VAL A 65 -2.14 -12.05 -9.89
N TRP A 66 -2.74 -13.06 -9.25
CA TRP A 66 -2.08 -13.81 -8.19
C TRP A 66 -0.86 -14.59 -8.69
N VAL A 67 -1.01 -15.35 -9.78
CA VAL A 67 0.08 -16.15 -10.38
C VAL A 67 1.20 -15.26 -10.89
N LEU A 68 0.89 -14.15 -11.58
CA LEU A 68 1.89 -13.18 -12.02
C LEU A 68 2.66 -12.61 -10.83
N ASN A 69 2.00 -12.34 -9.71
CA ASN A 69 2.67 -11.83 -8.52
C ASN A 69 3.64 -12.84 -7.89
N LEU A 70 3.33 -14.14 -7.95
CA LEU A 70 4.28 -15.19 -7.56
C LEU A 70 5.54 -15.17 -8.44
N VAL A 71 5.39 -14.92 -9.75
CA VAL A 71 6.54 -14.77 -10.66
C VAL A 71 7.29 -13.46 -10.40
N PHE A 72 6.58 -12.37 -10.10
CA PHE A 72 7.18 -11.07 -9.82
C PHE A 72 8.02 -11.06 -8.55
N LEU A 73 7.77 -11.97 -7.60
CA LEU A 73 8.67 -12.22 -6.47
C LEU A 73 10.10 -12.60 -6.88
N LEU A 74 10.37 -12.91 -8.15
CA LEU A 74 11.75 -13.11 -8.62
C LEU A 74 12.48 -11.78 -8.85
N ASP A 75 11.77 -10.66 -8.96
CA ASP A 75 12.31 -9.32 -9.18
C ASP A 75 12.64 -8.57 -7.88
N LEU A 76 13.08 -9.27 -6.82
CA LEU A 76 13.37 -8.64 -5.53
C LEU A 76 14.49 -7.60 -5.59
N LYS A 77 15.44 -7.78 -6.52
CA LYS A 77 16.60 -6.89 -6.66
C LYS A 77 16.23 -5.52 -7.24
N ARG A 78 15.40 -5.48 -8.28
CA ARG A 78 14.99 -4.22 -8.92
C ARG A 78 13.72 -3.67 -8.31
N GLY A 79 12.84 -4.54 -7.83
CA GLY A 79 11.65 -4.17 -7.09
C GLY A 79 10.54 -3.58 -7.95
N ILE A 80 10.69 -3.54 -9.28
CA ILE A 80 9.73 -2.88 -10.18
C ILE A 80 8.51 -3.76 -10.35
N LEU A 81 8.73 -5.03 -10.73
CA LEU A 81 7.65 -5.97 -10.96
C LEU A 81 6.95 -6.34 -9.66
N THR A 82 7.67 -6.49 -8.55
CA THR A 82 7.06 -6.69 -7.23
C THR A 82 6.21 -5.49 -6.79
N SER A 83 6.68 -4.26 -7.02
CA SER A 83 5.89 -3.05 -6.71
C SER A 83 4.65 -2.93 -7.61
N PHE A 84 4.80 -3.21 -8.90
CA PHE A 84 3.68 -3.21 -9.86
C PHE A 84 2.67 -4.32 -9.55
N GLY A 85 3.16 -5.50 -9.23
CA GLY A 85 2.34 -6.61 -8.77
C GLY A 85 1.53 -6.26 -7.54
N THR A 86 2.16 -5.67 -6.53
CA THR A 86 1.49 -5.20 -5.31
C THR A 86 0.37 -4.22 -5.64
N TYR A 87 0.60 -3.29 -6.58
CA TYR A 87 -0.45 -2.39 -7.03
C TYR A 87 -1.65 -3.13 -7.64
N LEU A 88 -1.42 -4.10 -8.51
CA LEU A 88 -2.49 -4.90 -9.12
C LEU A 88 -3.28 -5.69 -8.07
N MET A 89 -2.59 -6.32 -7.12
CA MET A 89 -3.21 -7.06 -6.03
C MET A 89 -4.03 -6.14 -5.12
N TYR A 90 -3.49 -4.96 -4.84
CA TYR A 90 -4.17 -3.96 -4.03
C TYR A 90 -5.46 -3.49 -4.72
N LEU A 91 -5.38 -3.12 -6.00
CA LEU A 91 -6.52 -2.67 -6.80
C LEU A 91 -7.61 -3.74 -6.89
N THR A 92 -7.24 -4.95 -7.33
CA THR A 92 -8.22 -6.03 -7.52
C THR A 92 -8.72 -6.59 -6.19
N GLY A 93 -7.87 -6.64 -5.15
CA GLY A 93 -8.26 -7.03 -3.80
C GLY A 93 -9.31 -6.10 -3.18
N HIS A 94 -9.26 -4.80 -3.45
CA HIS A 94 -10.31 -3.86 -3.03
C HIS A 94 -11.65 -4.19 -3.68
N VAL A 95 -11.64 -4.43 -5.00
CA VAL A 95 -12.84 -4.80 -5.75
C VAL A 95 -13.45 -6.09 -5.19
N TYR A 96 -12.63 -7.13 -5.01
CA TYR A 96 -13.07 -8.42 -4.50
C TYR A 96 -13.60 -8.35 -3.08
N THR A 97 -12.93 -7.61 -2.20
CA THR A 97 -13.38 -7.45 -0.81
C THR A 97 -14.73 -6.74 -0.76
N ILE A 98 -14.90 -5.62 -1.49
CA ILE A 98 -16.15 -4.86 -1.49
C ILE A 98 -17.30 -5.70 -2.04
N ILE A 99 -17.09 -6.40 -3.15
CA ILE A 99 -18.12 -7.27 -3.74
C ILE A 99 -18.43 -8.44 -2.79
N GLY A 100 -17.42 -9.14 -2.28
CA GLY A 100 -17.60 -10.29 -1.40
C GLY A 100 -18.37 -9.93 -0.12
N PHE A 101 -18.01 -8.84 0.56
CA PHE A 101 -18.73 -8.39 1.74
C PHE A 101 -20.11 -7.81 1.44
N SER A 102 -20.35 -7.30 0.23
CA SER A 102 -21.70 -6.88 -0.21
C SER A 102 -22.62 -8.09 -0.46
N SER A 103 -22.07 -9.22 -0.93
CA SER A 103 -22.82 -10.47 -1.03
C SER A 103 -23.15 -11.04 0.34
N LEU A 104 -22.14 -11.16 1.21
CA LEU A 104 -22.33 -11.68 2.57
C LEU A 104 -23.34 -10.87 3.38
N SER A 105 -23.47 -9.58 3.10
CA SER A 105 -24.45 -8.70 3.75
C SER A 105 -25.85 -8.75 3.15
N GLY A 106 -26.04 -9.45 2.03
CA GLY A 106 -27.26 -9.36 1.19
C GLY A 106 -27.53 -7.97 0.62
N ASP A 107 -26.59 -7.03 0.76
CA ASP A 107 -26.75 -5.63 0.34
C ASP A 107 -26.06 -5.37 -0.99
N HIS A 108 -26.81 -5.69 -2.04
CA HIS A 108 -26.43 -5.50 -3.43
C HIS A 108 -26.59 -4.05 -3.91
N ASN A 109 -27.16 -3.17 -3.09
CA ASN A 109 -27.45 -1.80 -3.51
C ASN A 109 -26.17 -0.97 -3.58
N PHE A 110 -26.18 -0.02 -4.53
CA PHE A 110 -25.13 0.98 -4.69
C PHE A 110 -23.72 0.40 -4.81
N ILE A 111 -23.56 -0.80 -5.40
CA ILE A 111 -22.25 -1.45 -5.53
C ILE A 111 -21.22 -0.58 -6.25
N VAL A 112 -21.65 0.16 -7.27
CA VAL A 112 -20.79 1.12 -7.99
C VAL A 112 -20.31 2.25 -7.08
N LEU A 113 -21.17 2.76 -6.19
CA LEU A 113 -20.78 3.77 -5.21
C LEU A 113 -19.78 3.18 -4.21
N LYS A 114 -20.08 2.01 -3.65
CA LYS A 114 -19.18 1.29 -2.72
C LYS A 114 -17.78 1.11 -3.32
N LEU A 115 -17.71 0.65 -4.58
CA LEU A 115 -16.45 0.47 -5.31
C LEU A 115 -15.73 1.78 -5.62
N SER A 116 -16.45 2.89 -5.82
CA SER A 116 -15.85 4.19 -6.12
C SER A 116 -15.38 4.95 -4.87
N LEU A 117 -15.85 4.59 -3.66
CA LEU A 117 -15.47 5.27 -2.42
C LEU A 117 -13.95 5.38 -2.22
N PRO A 118 -13.13 4.32 -2.34
CA PRO A 118 -11.67 4.44 -2.22
C PRO A 118 -11.05 5.42 -3.22
N LEU A 119 -11.55 5.46 -4.46
CA LEU A 119 -11.06 6.38 -5.50
C LEU A 119 -11.46 7.82 -5.20
N ILE A 120 -12.71 8.05 -4.83
CA ILE A 120 -13.21 9.37 -4.44
C ILE A 120 -12.40 9.90 -3.26
N TYR A 121 -12.16 9.06 -2.25
CA TYR A 121 -11.39 9.44 -1.08
C TYR A 121 -9.93 9.72 -1.40
N ALA A 122 -9.30 8.93 -2.29
CA ALA A 122 -7.94 9.21 -2.74
C ALA A 122 -7.83 10.63 -3.33
N ILE A 123 -8.81 11.03 -4.15
CA ILE A 123 -8.86 12.38 -4.74
C ILE A 123 -9.08 13.43 -3.65
N VAL A 124 -10.03 13.22 -2.74
CA VAL A 124 -10.30 14.13 -1.61
C VAL A 124 -9.04 14.34 -0.77
N ILE A 125 -8.32 13.27 -0.43
CA ILE A 125 -7.06 13.36 0.32
C ILE A 125 -6.02 14.18 -0.43
N ILE A 126 -5.84 13.97 -1.72
CA ILE A 126 -4.89 14.77 -2.51
C ILE A 126 -5.25 16.26 -2.44
N ILE A 127 -6.52 16.61 -2.63
CA ILE A 127 -6.98 18.00 -2.59
C ILE A 127 -6.77 18.61 -1.21
N VAL A 128 -7.29 17.96 -0.16
CA VAL A 128 -7.22 18.47 1.22
C VAL A 128 -5.76 18.60 1.67
N MET A 129 -4.94 17.58 1.45
CA MET A 129 -3.52 17.61 1.83
C MET A 129 -2.77 18.71 1.08
N SER A 130 -3.07 18.92 -0.19
CA SER A 130 -2.46 20.00 -0.97
C SER A 130 -2.87 21.38 -0.43
N CYS A 131 -4.12 21.57 0.00
CA CYS A 131 -4.54 22.81 0.63
C CYS A 131 -3.78 23.10 1.95
N LEU A 132 -3.36 22.05 2.65
CA LEU A 132 -2.59 22.14 3.89
C LEU A 132 -1.07 22.31 3.68
N VAL A 133 -0.59 22.16 2.44
CA VAL A 133 0.83 22.37 2.12
C VAL A 133 1.18 23.85 2.22
N ASP A 134 2.19 24.18 3.01
CA ASP A 134 2.80 25.50 3.00
C ASP A 134 3.83 25.57 1.86
N LEU A 135 3.70 26.55 0.96
CA LEU A 135 4.60 26.72 -0.18
C LEU A 135 5.93 27.39 0.23
N ASP A 136 5.91 28.22 1.27
CA ASP A 136 7.02 29.09 1.66
C ASP A 136 7.83 28.53 2.84
N SER A 137 7.29 27.52 3.55
CA SER A 137 7.95 26.84 4.66
C SER A 137 8.83 25.65 4.22
N GLU A 138 9.90 25.40 5.00
CA GLU A 138 10.67 24.14 4.98
C GLU A 138 9.82 22.96 5.48
N GLU A 139 8.95 23.21 6.47
CA GLU A 139 7.99 22.21 6.94
C GLU A 139 6.81 22.15 5.97
N ILE A 140 6.82 21.14 5.10
CA ILE A 140 5.85 21.03 3.98
C ILE A 140 4.41 20.91 4.48
N ILE A 141 4.18 20.14 5.55
CA ILE A 141 2.88 20.02 6.22
C ILE A 141 3.12 20.17 7.72
N PRO A 142 2.57 21.22 8.36
CA PRO A 142 2.76 21.43 9.79
C PRO A 142 2.09 20.32 10.62
N GLU A 143 2.68 19.96 11.76
CA GLU A 143 2.14 18.93 12.66
C GLU A 143 0.65 19.15 13.01
N LYS A 144 0.25 20.42 13.22
CA LYS A 144 -1.14 20.81 13.48
C LYS A 144 -2.08 20.43 12.33
N ALA A 145 -1.64 20.58 11.09
CA ALA A 145 -2.40 20.16 9.91
C ALA A 145 -2.51 18.63 9.82
N GLY A 146 -1.46 17.91 10.20
CA GLY A 146 -1.50 16.45 10.35
C GLY A 146 -2.54 15.97 11.36
N LYS A 147 -2.63 16.63 12.53
CA LYS A 147 -3.67 16.33 13.54
C LYS A 147 -5.07 16.66 13.06
N PHE A 148 -5.24 17.76 12.32
CA PHE A 148 -6.52 18.09 11.69
C PHE A 148 -6.97 16.99 10.73
N MET A 149 -6.06 16.48 9.89
CA MET A 149 -6.37 15.38 8.97
C MET A 149 -6.84 14.12 9.68
N LEU A 150 -6.12 13.70 10.71
CA LEU A 150 -6.47 12.49 11.45
C LEU A 150 -7.82 12.64 12.16
N ASN A 151 -8.08 13.78 12.78
CA ASN A 151 -9.28 13.97 13.61
C ASN A 151 -10.55 14.31 12.83
N PHE A 152 -10.44 15.02 11.70
CA PHE A 152 -11.61 15.52 10.97
C PHE A 152 -11.86 14.84 9.63
N VAL A 153 -10.83 14.29 8.99
CA VAL A 153 -10.97 13.65 7.67
C VAL A 153 -10.96 12.13 7.77
N VAL A 154 -10.08 11.57 8.60
CA VAL A 154 -9.95 10.10 8.75
C VAL A 154 -10.83 9.58 9.88
N GLY A 155 -10.78 10.22 11.06
CA GLY A 155 -11.44 9.78 12.28
C GLY A 155 -12.94 9.52 12.17
N PRO A 156 -13.75 10.45 11.62
CA PRO A 156 -15.19 10.24 11.48
C PRO A 156 -15.54 9.04 10.60
N ILE A 157 -14.75 8.79 9.56
CA ILE A 157 -14.95 7.68 8.62
C ILE A 157 -14.62 6.35 9.31
N ILE A 158 -13.51 6.28 10.04
CA ILE A 158 -13.16 5.10 10.85
C ILE A 158 -14.26 4.81 11.86
N LEU A 159 -14.69 5.82 12.61
CA LEU A 159 -15.72 5.66 13.64
C LEU A 159 -17.02 5.12 13.04
N LEU A 160 -17.49 5.73 11.95
CA LEU A 160 -18.71 5.29 11.26
C LEU A 160 -18.57 3.87 10.70
N SER A 161 -17.44 3.58 10.04
CA SER A 161 -17.14 2.25 9.50
C SER A 161 -17.17 1.18 10.58
N LEU A 162 -16.50 1.41 11.72
CA LEU A 162 -16.48 0.48 12.84
C LEU A 162 -17.87 0.29 13.43
N CYS A 163 -18.64 1.38 13.62
CA CYS A 163 -20.03 1.28 14.07
C CYS A 163 -20.87 0.37 13.16
N PHE A 164 -20.75 0.51 11.84
CA PHE A 164 -21.48 -0.33 10.88
C PHE A 164 -21.04 -1.79 10.95
N ILE A 165 -19.74 -2.07 11.07
CA ILE A 165 -19.22 -3.43 11.21
C ILE A 165 -19.70 -4.06 12.53
N PHE A 166 -19.66 -3.32 13.65
CA PHE A 166 -20.16 -3.82 14.93
C PHE A 166 -21.65 -4.12 14.90
N LEU A 167 -22.45 -3.24 14.30
CA LEU A 167 -23.89 -3.47 14.13
C LEU A 167 -24.17 -4.69 13.26
N ALA A 168 -23.38 -4.91 12.20
CA ALA A 168 -23.50 -6.09 11.37
C ALA A 168 -23.23 -7.38 12.16
N ILE A 169 -22.18 -7.41 12.99
CA ILE A 169 -21.84 -8.59 13.81
C ILE A 169 -22.98 -8.97 14.78
N ILE A 170 -23.80 -8.02 15.22
CA ILE A 170 -24.94 -8.27 16.14
C ILE A 170 -26.28 -8.46 15.43
N GLY A 171 -26.30 -8.61 14.11
CA GLY A 171 -27.48 -9.01 13.33
C GLY A 171 -28.01 -7.98 12.32
N TYR A 172 -27.34 -6.84 12.14
CA TYR A 172 -27.67 -5.89 11.07
C TYR A 172 -26.81 -6.12 9.83
N ASP A 173 -26.89 -7.33 9.26
CA ASP A 173 -25.95 -7.83 8.23
C ASP A 173 -25.79 -6.88 7.05
N PHE A 174 -26.86 -6.21 6.62
CA PHE A 174 -26.84 -5.25 5.49
C PHE A 174 -25.81 -4.10 5.67
N LEU A 175 -25.43 -3.78 6.91
CA LEU A 175 -24.42 -2.75 7.20
C LEU A 175 -22.99 -3.22 6.94
N MET A 176 -22.73 -4.52 6.84
CA MET A 176 -21.38 -5.06 6.68
C MET A 176 -20.71 -4.54 5.40
N GLY A 177 -21.43 -4.57 4.27
CA GLY A 177 -20.91 -4.08 2.99
C GLY A 177 -20.53 -2.60 3.03
N TRP A 178 -21.35 -1.76 3.69
CA TRP A 178 -21.05 -0.34 3.91
C TRP A 178 -19.89 -0.12 4.88
N GLY A 179 -19.88 -0.84 6.01
CA GLY A 179 -18.81 -0.76 7.00
C GLY A 179 -17.46 -1.08 6.39
N VAL A 180 -17.37 -2.16 5.62
CA VAL A 180 -16.14 -2.57 4.92
C VAL A 180 -15.75 -1.59 3.83
N SER A 181 -16.71 -1.07 3.06
CA SER A 181 -16.42 -0.09 2.00
C SER A 181 -15.89 1.23 2.56
N LEU A 182 -16.46 1.71 3.67
CA LEU A 182 -15.96 2.89 4.40
C LEU A 182 -14.59 2.64 5.04
N LEU A 183 -14.33 1.41 5.50
CA LEU A 183 -13.02 1.04 6.03
C LEU A 183 -11.95 1.10 4.93
N LEU A 184 -12.23 0.43 3.81
CA LEU A 184 -11.34 0.38 2.64
C LEU A 184 -11.14 1.74 2.01
N MET A 185 -12.13 2.63 2.13
CA MET A 185 -12.04 3.99 1.63
C MET A 185 -10.82 4.72 2.19
N ILE A 186 -10.50 4.56 3.47
CA ILE A 186 -9.35 5.21 4.13
C ILE A 186 -8.03 4.77 3.49
N PHE A 187 -7.96 3.51 3.08
CA PHE A 187 -6.81 2.98 2.38
C PHE A 187 -6.76 3.42 0.91
N GLY A 188 -7.76 4.14 0.37
CA GLY A 188 -7.76 4.65 -1.00
C GLY A 188 -6.49 5.43 -1.38
N SER A 189 -5.85 6.11 -0.42
CA SER A 189 -4.57 6.80 -0.65
C SER A 189 -3.43 5.87 -1.09
N ALA A 190 -3.44 4.60 -0.68
CA ALA A 190 -2.44 3.62 -1.11
C ALA A 190 -2.50 3.32 -2.62
N LEU A 191 -3.63 3.60 -3.30
CA LEU A 191 -3.75 3.47 -4.76
C LEU A 191 -2.73 4.35 -5.49
N TYR A 192 -2.58 5.61 -5.08
CA TYR A 192 -1.60 6.50 -5.70
C TYR A 192 -0.23 6.41 -5.03
N GLN A 193 -0.14 6.09 -3.73
CA GLN A 193 1.15 5.97 -3.06
C GLN A 193 1.99 4.81 -3.63
N THR A 194 1.36 3.71 -4.02
CA THR A 194 2.06 2.56 -4.62
C THR A 194 2.75 2.94 -5.94
N TRP A 195 2.20 3.89 -6.69
CA TRP A 195 2.86 4.43 -7.89
C TRP A 195 4.21 5.09 -7.58
N PHE A 196 4.35 5.77 -6.44
CA PHE A 196 5.63 6.34 -6.06
C PHE A 196 6.69 5.27 -5.77
N TYR A 197 6.30 4.11 -5.22
CA TYR A 197 7.22 2.97 -5.06
C TYR A 197 7.65 2.39 -6.41
N ILE A 198 6.72 2.25 -7.37
CA ILE A 198 7.00 1.79 -8.73
C ILE A 198 7.96 2.77 -9.44
N ILE A 199 7.67 4.06 -9.36
CA ILE A 199 8.51 5.12 -9.94
C ILE A 199 9.89 5.11 -9.30
N TYR A 200 9.98 4.98 -7.98
CA TYR A 200 11.26 4.89 -7.27
C TYR A 200 12.09 3.70 -7.79
N ALA A 201 11.51 2.50 -7.81
CA ALA A 201 12.16 1.28 -8.29
C ALA A 201 12.62 1.42 -9.75
N TYR A 202 11.80 2.04 -10.60
CA TYR A 202 12.13 2.28 -11.99
C TYR A 202 13.28 3.28 -12.16
N GLN A 203 13.30 4.35 -11.37
CA GLN A 203 14.36 5.37 -11.41
C GLN A 203 15.72 4.80 -10.98
N HIS A 204 15.73 3.91 -9.98
CA HIS A 204 16.95 3.34 -9.40
C HIS A 204 17.29 1.95 -9.96
N ARG A 205 16.72 1.57 -11.11
CA ARG A 205 16.85 0.21 -11.69
C ARG A 205 18.26 -0.20 -12.09
N TYR A 206 19.12 0.79 -12.36
CA TYR A 206 20.53 0.59 -12.70
C TYR A 206 21.47 0.86 -11.53
N ASP A 207 20.98 1.43 -10.43
CA ASP A 207 21.79 1.69 -9.23
C ASP A 207 22.22 0.38 -8.54
N VAL A 208 21.55 -0.72 -8.89
CA VAL A 208 21.85 -2.09 -8.44
C VAL A 208 23.10 -2.67 -9.11
N GLU A 209 23.65 -2.04 -10.16
CA GLU A 209 24.93 -2.45 -10.77
C GLU A 209 26.15 -2.01 -9.96
N GLU A 210 26.03 -1.03 -9.07
CA GLU A 210 27.05 -0.72 -8.06
C GLU A 210 26.81 -1.52 -6.77
N THR A 211 26.83 -2.85 -6.88
CA THR A 211 27.47 -3.58 -5.79
C THR A 211 28.91 -3.11 -5.78
N ARG A 212 29.26 -2.16 -4.90
CA ARG A 212 30.64 -2.02 -4.44
C ARG A 212 31.08 -3.45 -4.17
N PRO A 213 32.05 -4.02 -4.92
CA PRO A 213 32.61 -5.29 -4.50
C PRO A 213 33.00 -5.04 -3.06
N ILE A 214 32.59 -5.93 -2.15
CA ILE A 214 33.10 -5.94 -0.79
C ILE A 214 34.59 -5.74 -0.97
N LYS A 215 35.10 -4.55 -0.63
CA LYS A 215 36.53 -4.33 -0.64
C LYS A 215 36.97 -5.33 0.40
N HIS A 216 37.46 -6.49 -0.04
CA HIS A 216 38.45 -7.20 0.71
C HIS A 216 39.44 -6.12 1.05
N ILE A 217 39.44 -5.72 2.31
CA ILE A 217 40.48 -4.87 2.85
C ILE A 217 41.72 -5.71 2.55
N LYS A 218 42.42 -5.41 1.47
CA LYS A 218 43.80 -5.83 1.27
C LYS A 218 44.54 -5.09 2.37
N VAL A 219 44.51 -5.67 3.56
CA VAL A 219 45.37 -5.27 4.65
C VAL A 219 46.77 -5.43 4.08
N LYS A 220 47.44 -4.29 3.84
CA LYS A 220 48.87 -4.32 3.51
C LYS A 220 49.55 -5.03 4.69
N PRO A 221 50.32 -6.11 4.47
CA PRO A 221 51.00 -6.85 5.54
C PRO A 221 51.86 -5.95 6.44
N ASN A 222 52.27 -4.79 5.92
CA ASN A 222 53.13 -3.83 6.60
C ASN A 222 52.42 -2.95 7.65
N MET A 223 51.09 -3.05 7.84
CA MET A 223 50.41 -2.29 8.91
C MET A 223 50.29 -3.03 10.23
N ILE A 224 50.66 -4.32 10.30
CA ILE A 224 50.60 -5.11 11.54
C ILE A 224 51.92 -5.05 12.33
N LEU A 225 52.99 -4.48 11.77
CA LEU A 225 54.34 -4.62 12.35
C LEU A 225 54.84 -3.47 13.24
N ASN A 226 54.10 -2.38 13.47
CA ASN A 226 54.60 -1.26 14.29
C ASN A 226 53.57 -0.69 15.28
N ARG A 227 52.97 -1.55 16.10
CA ARG A 227 52.45 -1.12 17.40
C ARG A 227 52.98 -2.08 18.44
N GLU A 228 53.93 -1.57 19.23
CA GLU A 228 54.42 -2.17 20.47
C GLU A 228 53.24 -2.75 21.26
N PHE A 229 53.08 -4.06 21.16
CA PHE A 229 52.16 -4.81 21.97
C PHE A 229 52.92 -5.10 23.26
N ASP A 230 52.64 -4.31 24.31
CA ASP A 230 53.18 -4.53 25.65
C ASP A 230 52.67 -5.87 26.19
N SER A 231 53.45 -6.93 25.94
CA SER A 231 53.13 -8.30 26.29
C SER A 231 53.31 -8.62 27.79
N ASP A 232 53.79 -7.67 28.59
CA ASP A 232 54.12 -7.90 30.00
C ASP A 232 53.00 -7.49 30.98
N ARG A 233 51.92 -6.87 30.48
CA ARG A 233 50.76 -6.50 31.32
C ARG A 233 49.92 -7.70 31.81
N PHE A 234 50.10 -8.90 31.25
CA PHE A 234 49.32 -10.10 31.60
C PHE A 234 50.10 -11.16 32.39
N LYS A 235 51.24 -10.80 33.00
CA LYS A 235 51.91 -11.67 34.00
C LYS A 235 51.87 -11.05 35.40
N LYS A 236 50.77 -11.28 36.10
CA LYS A 236 50.75 -11.52 37.55
C LYS A 236 49.44 -12.16 37.98
#